data_AF-A0A655AV29-F1
#
_entry.id   AF-A0A655AV29-F1
#
_cell.length_a   1.000
_cell.length_b   1.000
_cell.length_c   1.000
_cell.angle_alpha   90.00
_cell.angle_beta   90.00
_cell.angle_gamma   90.00
#
_symmetry.space_group_name_H-M   'P 1'
#
loop_
_entity.id
_entity.type
_entity.pdbx_description
1 polymer ?
#
loop_
_entity_poly.entity_id
_entity_poly.type
_entity_poly.pdbx_seq_one_letter_code
_entity_poly.pdbx_strand_id
1 'polypeptide(L)'
;MWTYTPENMDTLADRAANYLSGDFAAQYRRFVDQIAAANKQAKITNDTEVTGAAVESLSGRDAVAIVYTNTTTTSPVTKNIPALKYLSYRLFMKRYDARWLVTRMTTITSLDLTPQV
;
A
#
# COMPACT_ATOMS: atom_id res chain seq x y z
N MET A 1 1.18 -1.04 -5.27
CA MET A 1 0.98 -1.60 -3.91
C MET A 1 -0.17 -0.94 -3.16
N TRP A 2 -0.45 0.35 -3.34
CA TRP A 2 -1.54 1.01 -2.59
C TRP A 2 -2.67 1.55 -3.48
N THR A 3 -2.35 1.92 -4.72
CA THR A 3 -3.33 2.47 -5.66
C THR A 3 -4.13 1.39 -6.40
N TYR A 4 -5.47 1.53 -6.39
CA TYR A 4 -6.38 0.68 -7.15
C TYR A 4 -7.70 1.38 -7.47
N THR A 5 -8.35 0.90 -8.52
CA THR A 5 -9.75 1.21 -8.87
C THR A 5 -10.57 -0.08 -8.82
N PRO A 6 -11.91 -0.02 -8.85
CA PRO A 6 -12.74 -1.22 -8.90
C PRO A 6 -12.40 -2.15 -10.08
N GLU A 7 -12.02 -1.56 -11.22
CA GLU A 7 -11.74 -2.28 -12.46
C GLU A 7 -10.40 -3.01 -12.43
N ASN A 8 -9.41 -2.46 -11.73
CA ASN A 8 -8.05 -3.04 -11.68
C ASN A 8 -7.72 -3.75 -10.36
N MET A 9 -8.69 -3.85 -9.44
CA MET A 9 -8.52 -4.46 -8.13
C MET A 9 -8.00 -5.91 -8.21
N ASP A 10 -8.53 -6.70 -9.16
CA ASP A 10 -8.16 -8.11 -9.32
C ASP A 10 -6.68 -8.30 -9.70
N THR A 11 -6.06 -7.28 -10.30
CA THR A 11 -4.64 -7.31 -10.70
C THR A 11 -3.72 -6.65 -9.68
N LEU A 12 -4.25 -6.11 -8.58
CA LEU A 12 -3.46 -5.36 -7.61
C LEU A 12 -2.36 -6.23 -6.99
N ALA A 13 -2.69 -7.47 -6.61
CA ALA A 13 -1.73 -8.41 -6.03
C ALA A 13 -0.57 -8.70 -6.97
N ASP A 14 -0.85 -8.92 -8.27
CA ASP A 14 0.16 -9.24 -9.28
C ASP A 14 1.04 -8.03 -9.60
N ARG A 15 0.44 -6.84 -9.73
CA ARG A 15 1.20 -5.60 -9.90
C ARG A 15 2.10 -5.34 -8.69
N ALA A 16 1.60 -5.57 -7.47
CA ALA A 16 2.36 -5.41 -6.24
C ALA A 16 3.50 -6.43 -6.12
N ALA A 17 3.30 -7.69 -6.55
CA ALA A 17 4.28 -8.76 -6.46
C ALA A 17 5.63 -8.39 -7.12
N ASN A 18 5.64 -7.50 -8.11
CA ASN A 18 6.88 -6.98 -8.72
C ASN A 18 7.79 -6.25 -7.73
N TYR A 19 7.28 -5.79 -6.58
CA TYR A 19 8.00 -5.02 -5.57
C TYR A 19 8.16 -5.79 -4.26
N LEU A 20 7.58 -6.98 -4.16
CA LEU A 20 7.52 -7.78 -2.95
C LEU A 20 8.33 -9.06 -3.11
N SER A 21 8.85 -9.58 -2.01
CA SER A 21 9.55 -10.87 -2.00
C SER A 21 9.33 -11.62 -0.69
N GLY A 22 9.72 -12.89 -0.68
CA GLY A 22 9.48 -13.79 0.46
C GLY A 22 7.99 -13.92 0.79
N ASP A 23 7.72 -14.25 2.05
CA ASP A 23 6.36 -14.52 2.52
C ASP A 23 5.44 -13.29 2.45
N PHE A 24 6.01 -12.08 2.42
CA PHE A 24 5.23 -10.86 2.38
C PHE A 24 4.44 -10.70 1.08
N ALA A 25 4.96 -11.18 -0.06
CA ALA A 25 4.21 -11.21 -1.31
C ALA A 25 2.93 -12.07 -1.18
N ALA A 26 3.04 -13.22 -0.53
CA ALA A 26 1.90 -14.12 -0.30
C ALA A 26 0.90 -13.55 0.73
N GLN A 27 1.41 -12.94 1.81
CA GLN A 27 0.57 -12.25 2.81
C GLN A 27 -0.21 -11.10 2.17
N TYR A 28 0.45 -10.29 1.34
CA TYR A 28 -0.18 -9.18 0.64
C TYR A 28 -1.27 -9.65 -0.33
N ARG A 29 -1.03 -10.73 -1.10
CA ARG A 29 -2.07 -11.31 -1.97
C ARG A 29 -3.30 -11.74 -1.18
N ARG A 30 -3.12 -12.49 -0.08
CA ARG A 30 -4.23 -12.90 0.80
C ARG A 30 -5.01 -11.71 1.34
N PHE A 31 -4.34 -10.62 1.71
CA PHE A 31 -4.99 -9.39 2.13
C PHE A 31 -5.84 -8.78 1.00
N VAL A 32 -5.29 -8.67 -0.21
CA VAL A 32 -6.03 -8.16 -1.38
C VAL A 32 -7.25 -9.02 -1.66
N ASP A 33 -7.12 -10.35 -1.65
CA ASP A 33 -8.22 -11.29 -1.90
C ASP A 33 -9.37 -11.11 -0.89
N GLN A 34 -9.05 -10.84 0.38
CA GLN A 34 -10.03 -10.61 1.44
C GLN A 34 -10.85 -9.33 1.25
N ILE A 35 -10.26 -8.28 0.67
CA ILE A 35 -10.92 -6.97 0.52
C ILE A 35 -11.48 -6.73 -0.89
N ALA A 36 -11.06 -7.50 -1.89
CA ALA A 36 -11.35 -7.24 -3.31
C ALA A 36 -12.86 -7.17 -3.60
N ALA A 37 -13.62 -8.19 -3.20
CA ALA A 37 -15.05 -8.26 -3.50
C ALA A 37 -15.83 -7.08 -2.89
N ALA A 38 -15.58 -6.79 -1.60
CA ALA A 38 -16.22 -5.68 -0.89
C ALA A 38 -15.88 -4.32 -1.53
N ASN A 39 -14.59 -4.10 -1.84
CA ASN A 39 -14.15 -2.83 -2.44
C ASN A 39 -14.69 -2.63 -3.85
N LYS A 40 -14.76 -3.69 -4.66
CA LYS A 40 -15.38 -3.64 -5.99
C LYS A 40 -16.87 -3.33 -5.91
N GLN A 41 -17.60 -3.98 -5.00
CA GLN A 41 -19.02 -3.74 -4.80
C GLN A 41 -19.30 -2.29 -4.36
N ALA A 42 -18.47 -1.76 -3.45
CA ALA A 42 -18.54 -0.37 -3.00
C ALA A 42 -17.97 0.63 -4.02
N LYS A 43 -17.45 0.16 -5.16
CA LYS A 43 -16.80 0.98 -6.20
C LYS A 43 -15.73 1.91 -5.61
N ILE A 44 -14.90 1.37 -4.72
CA ILE A 44 -13.82 2.13 -4.09
C ILE A 44 -12.70 2.42 -5.09
N THR A 45 -12.34 3.69 -5.22
CA THR A 45 -11.08 4.12 -5.82
C THR A 45 -10.14 4.60 -4.71
N ASN A 46 -8.93 4.07 -4.68
CA ASN A 46 -7.91 4.40 -3.70
C ASN A 46 -6.65 4.89 -4.43
N ASP A 47 -6.29 6.14 -4.20
CA ASP A 47 -5.12 6.78 -4.78
C ASP A 47 -4.11 7.09 -3.69
N THR A 48 -2.93 6.50 -3.79
CA THR A 48 -1.85 6.72 -2.82
C THR A 48 -0.65 7.33 -3.50
N GLU A 49 -0.21 8.46 -2.98
CA GLU A 49 1.03 9.15 -3.35
C GLU A 49 2.09 8.91 -2.28
N VAL A 50 3.33 8.67 -2.71
CA VAL A 50 4.50 8.66 -1.82
C VAL A 50 5.04 10.08 -1.75
N THR A 51 4.87 10.73 -0.59
CA THR A 51 5.26 12.14 -0.39
C THR A 51 6.68 12.30 0.13
N GLY A 52 7.29 11.23 0.60
CA GLY A 52 8.68 11.23 1.02
C GLY A 52 9.18 9.82 1.34
N ALA A 53 10.50 9.67 1.29
CA ALA A 53 11.18 8.45 1.71
C ALA A 53 12.53 8.78 2.37
N ALA A 54 12.92 7.98 3.35
CA ALA A 54 14.22 8.08 4.03
C ALA A 54 14.81 6.69 4.28
N VAL A 55 16.13 6.55 4.20
CA VAL A 55 16.83 5.32 4.58
C VAL A 55 17.03 5.34 6.10
N GLU A 56 16.46 4.35 6.79
CA GLU A 56 16.68 4.12 8.22
C GLU A 56 17.98 3.34 8.47
N SER A 57 18.27 2.33 7.65
CA SER A 57 19.53 1.59 7.69
C SER A 57 19.86 0.88 6.38
N LEU A 58 21.15 0.60 6.16
CA LEU A 58 21.66 -0.16 5.01
C LEU A 58 22.85 -1.03 5.45
N SER A 59 22.74 -2.34 5.27
CA SER A 59 23.80 -3.30 5.57
C SER A 59 23.87 -4.38 4.49
N GLY A 60 24.87 -4.30 3.63
CA GLY A 60 25.07 -5.26 2.53
C GLY A 60 23.88 -5.33 1.58
N ARG A 61 23.12 -6.43 1.63
CA ARG A 61 21.92 -6.66 0.82
C ARG A 61 20.61 -6.41 1.57
N ASP A 62 20.67 -5.91 2.79
CA ASP A 62 19.51 -5.62 3.62
C ASP A 62 19.40 -4.11 3.86
N ALA A 63 18.18 -3.58 3.76
CA ALA A 63 17.90 -2.17 3.99
C ALA A 63 16.58 -1.99 4.73
N VAL A 64 16.49 -0.91 5.49
CA VAL A 64 15.22 -0.43 6.06
C VAL A 64 14.99 0.99 5.58
N ALA A 65 13.79 1.22 5.04
CA ALA A 65 13.36 2.54 4.60
C ALA A 65 12.06 2.94 5.31
N ILE A 66 11.89 4.25 5.53
CA ILE A 66 10.63 4.84 5.95
C ILE A 66 10.02 5.51 4.72
N VAL A 67 8.74 5.26 4.46
CA VAL A 67 7.98 5.94 3.41
C VAL A 67 6.78 6.65 4.01
N TYR A 68 6.52 7.86 3.54
CA TYR A 68 5.35 8.67 3.90
C TYR A 68 4.39 8.65 2.73
N THR A 69 3.11 8.45 3.03
CA THR A 69 2.07 8.31 2.02
C THR A 69 0.86 9.16 2.33
N ASN A 70 0.31 9.79 1.29
CA ASN A 70 -0.97 10.45 1.31
C ASN A 70 -1.92 9.59 0.48
N THR A 71 -3.02 9.15 1.09
CA THR A 71 -4.02 8.32 0.42
C THR A 71 -5.36 9.04 0.38
N THR A 72 -5.96 9.08 -0.80
CA THR A 72 -7.32 9.55 -1.02
C THR A 72 -8.18 8.37 -1.43
N THR A 73 -9.28 8.15 -0.72
CA THR A 73 -10.25 7.10 -1.03
C THR A 73 -11.59 7.74 -1.39
N THR A 74 -12.20 7.32 -2.49
CA THR A 74 -13.53 7.78 -2.92
C THR A 74 -14.45 6.60 -3.23
N SER A 75 -15.75 6.82 -3.05
CA SER A 75 -16.80 5.86 -3.40
C SER A 75 -18.13 6.58 -3.67
N PRO A 76 -18.94 6.11 -4.62
CA PRO A 76 -20.32 6.58 -4.79
C PRO A 76 -21.18 6.39 -3.54
N VAL A 77 -20.88 5.40 -2.69
CA VAL A 77 -21.58 5.14 -1.42
C VAL A 77 -21.45 6.34 -0.48
N THR A 78 -20.30 7.04 -0.50
CA THR A 78 -20.04 8.25 0.28
C THR A 78 -20.23 9.53 -0.53
N LYS A 79 -21.03 9.49 -1.61
CA LYS A 79 -21.23 10.62 -2.54
C LYS A 79 -19.92 11.17 -3.11
N ASN A 80 -18.90 10.31 -3.22
CA ASN A 80 -17.54 10.65 -3.62
C ASN A 80 -16.86 11.72 -2.75
N ILE A 81 -17.32 11.90 -1.51
CA ILE A 81 -16.61 12.74 -0.53
C ILE A 81 -15.27 12.06 -0.24
N PRO A 82 -14.12 12.72 -0.49
CA PRO A 82 -12.82 12.11 -0.30
C PRO A 82 -12.53 11.80 1.18
N ALA A 83 -12.18 10.56 1.46
CA ALA A 83 -11.59 10.14 2.72
C ALA A 83 -10.06 10.22 2.62
N LEU A 84 -9.40 10.90 3.55
CA LEU A 84 -7.96 11.14 3.52
C LEU A 84 -7.26 10.34 4.62
N LYS A 85 -6.19 9.62 4.25
CA LYS A 85 -5.31 8.92 5.20
C LYS A 85 -3.85 9.30 4.97
N TYR A 86 -3.17 9.68 6.04
CA TYR A 86 -1.73 9.93 6.04
C TYR A 86 -1.05 8.84 6.86
N LEU A 87 -0.27 8.01 6.18
CA LEU A 87 0.38 6.85 6.79
C LEU A 87 1.88 6.95 6.58
N SER A 88 2.64 6.52 7.57
CA SER A 88 4.05 6.20 7.38
C SER A 88 4.30 4.72 7.61
N TYR A 89 5.14 4.13 6.77
CA TYR A 89 5.49 2.72 6.83
C TYR A 89 6.99 2.55 6.99
N ARG A 90 7.37 1.55 7.78
CA ARG A 90 8.71 0.97 7.76
C ARG A 90 8.72 -0.20 6.79
N LEU A 91 9.59 -0.13 5.78
CA LEU A 91 9.80 -1.16 4.78
C LEU A 91 11.13 -1.85 5.04
N PHE A 92 11.08 -3.16 5.29
CA PHE A 92 12.27 -4.01 5.31
C PHE A 92 12.46 -4.53 3.90
N MET A 93 13.67 -4.39 3.37
CA MET A 93 13.96 -4.67 1.97
C MET A 93 15.21 -5.53 1.85
N LYS A 94 15.20 -6.41 0.84
CA LYS A 94 16.36 -7.20 0.45
C LYS A 94 16.71 -6.94 -1.00
N ARG A 95 18.01 -6.84 -1.30
CA ARG A 95 18.51 -6.63 -2.66
C ARG A 95 18.63 -7.97 -3.37
N TYR A 96 17.88 -8.11 -4.46
CA TYR A 96 18.01 -9.17 -5.44
C TYR A 96 18.52 -8.54 -6.74
N ASP A 97 19.71 -8.94 -7.17
CA ASP A 97 20.46 -8.28 -8.24
C ASP A 97 20.58 -6.76 -8.04
N ALA A 98 19.97 -5.98 -8.93
CA ALA A 98 19.93 -4.52 -8.91
C ALA A 98 18.62 -3.95 -8.33
N ARG A 99 17.76 -4.78 -7.74
CA ARG A 99 16.42 -4.37 -7.26
C ARG A 99 16.26 -4.60 -5.76
N TRP A 100 15.70 -3.62 -5.08
CA TRP A 100 15.26 -3.76 -3.69
C TRP A 100 13.80 -4.23 -3.66
N LEU A 101 13.55 -5.37 -3.03
CA LEU A 101 12.21 -5.91 -2.86
C LEU A 101 11.81 -5.87 -1.38
N VAL A 102 10.58 -5.47 -1.11
CA VAL A 102 10.05 -5.40 0.25
C VAL A 102 9.76 -6.82 0.74
N THR A 103 10.35 -7.17 1.89
CA THR A 103 10.19 -8.47 2.56
C THR A 103 9.28 -8.38 3.77
N ARG A 104 9.02 -7.17 4.28
CA ARG A 104 8.09 -6.89 5.38
C ARG A 104 7.73 -5.40 5.42
N MET A 105 6.52 -5.09 5.85
CA MET A 105 6.03 -3.73 6.04
C MET A 105 5.31 -3.59 7.38
N THR A 106 5.55 -2.50 8.11
CA THR A 106 4.81 -2.17 9.34
C THR A 106 4.39 -0.71 9.34
N THR A 107 3.18 -0.41 9.79
CA THR A 107 2.72 0.97 10.01
C THR A 107 3.47 1.59 11.19
N ILE A 108 3.97 2.82 11.02
CA ILE A 108 4.62 3.60 12.09
C ILE A 108 3.62 4.62 12.63
N THR A 109 3.03 5.43 11.74
CA THR A 109 2.01 6.43 12.08
C THR A 109 0.78 6.28 11.20
N SER A 110 -0.36 6.69 11.75
CA SER A 110 -1.63 6.75 11.03
C SER A 110 -2.41 7.99 11.47
N LEU A 111 -2.83 8.79 10.51
CA LEU A 111 -3.78 9.88 10.68
C LEU A 111 -4.92 9.70 9.68
N ASP A 112 -6.13 9.56 10.20
CA ASP A 112 -7.36 9.40 9.42
C ASP A 112 -8.18 10.69 9.50
N LEU A 113 -8.38 11.36 8.38
CA LEU A 113 -9.19 12.57 8.24
C LEU A 113 -10.45 12.31 7.42
N THR A 114 -11.03 11.11 7.53
CA THR A 114 -12.32 10.80 6.91
C THR A 114 -13.41 11.68 7.54
N PRO A 115 -14.15 12.48 6.75
CA PRO A 115 -15.27 13.26 7.25
C PRO A 115 -16.31 12.34 7.89
N GLN A 116 -16.73 12.66 9.12
CA GLN A 116 -17.85 12.01 9.79
C GLN A 116 -19.14 12.72 9.33
N VAL A 117 -20.03 12.00 8.66
CA VAL A 117 -21.35 12.50 8.22
C VAL A 117 -22.48 11.86 9.00
#